data_AF-A0A9E5N9S9-F1
#
_entry.id   AF-A0A9E5N9S9-F1
#
_cell.length_a   1.000
_cell.length_b   1.000
_cell.length_c   1.000
_cell.angle_alpha   90.00
_cell.angle_beta   90.00
_cell.angle_gamma   90.00
#
_symmetry.space_group_name_H-M   'P 1'
#
loop_
_entity.id
_entity.type
_entity.pdbx_description
1 polymer ?
#
loop_
_entity_poly.entity_id
_entity_poly.type
_entity_poly.pdbx_seq_one_letter_code
_entity_poly.pdbx_strand_id
1 'polypeptide(L)' 'MATCVEKCERPCTRFCPAGVYKWDEANKYIIVNYEECFECGSCRISCPFGNIDWKYPRGGFGVQFRYG' A
#
# COMPACT_ATOMS: atom_id res chain seq x y z
N MET A 1 -6.68 -15.52 -11.36
CA MET A 1 -7.28 -14.30 -11.92
C MET A 1 -6.82 -13.13 -11.05
N ALA A 2 -6.08 -12.17 -11.61
CA ALA A 2 -5.39 -11.14 -10.82
C ALA A 2 -6.32 -9.94 -10.57
N THR A 3 -6.92 -9.87 -9.38
CA THR A 3 -7.97 -8.88 -9.01
C THR A 3 -7.61 -7.44 -9.38
N CYS A 4 -6.34 -7.05 -9.20
CA CYS A 4 -5.87 -5.68 -9.47
C CYS A 4 -5.83 -5.31 -10.96
N VAL A 5 -5.83 -6.29 -11.86
CA VAL A 5 -5.76 -6.08 -13.31
C VAL A 5 -7.16 -5.89 -13.90
N GLU A 6 -8.13 -6.68 -13.44
CA GLU A 6 -9.40 -6.86 -14.16
C GLU A 6 -10.59 -6.15 -13.51
N LYS A 7 -10.57 -5.99 -12.18
CA LYS A 7 -11.75 -5.53 -11.41
C LYS A 7 -11.47 -4.27 -10.58
N CYS A 8 -10.23 -3.81 -10.55
CA CYS A 8 -9.77 -2.82 -9.58
C CYS A 8 -9.38 -1.49 -10.24
N GLU A 9 -9.99 -0.40 -9.77
CA GLU A 9 -9.54 0.97 -10.08
C GLU A 9 -8.26 1.37 -9.33
N ARG A 10 -7.71 0.45 -8.53
CA ARG A 10 -6.46 0.60 -7.77
C ARG A 10 -6.48 1.85 -6.86
N PRO A 11 -7.50 2.03 -6.01
CA PRO A 11 -7.66 3.22 -5.18
C PRO A 11 -6.50 3.43 -4.20
N CYS A 12 -5.76 2.36 -3.87
CA CYS A 12 -4.54 2.42 -3.06
C CYS A 12 -3.45 3.31 -3.63
N THR A 13 -3.43 3.53 -4.95
CA THR A 13 -2.52 4.47 -5.62
C THR A 13 -2.87 5.94 -5.35
N ARG A 14 -4.07 6.22 -4.83
CA ARG A 14 -4.58 7.57 -4.56
C ARG A 14 -4.73 7.86 -3.08
N PHE A 15 -5.34 6.95 -2.31
CA PHE A 15 -5.62 7.21 -0.90
C PHE A 15 -4.38 7.06 0.00
N CYS A 16 -3.37 6.29 -0.42
CA CYS A 16 -2.19 6.08 0.42
C CYS A 16 -1.38 7.38 0.45
N PRO A 17 -1.32 8.09 1.58
CA PRO A 17 -0.73 9.42 1.58
C PRO A 17 0.82 9.38 1.58
N ALA A 18 1.41 8.19 1.75
CA ALA A 18 2.84 7.95 1.54
C ALA A 18 3.19 7.60 0.09
N GLY A 19 2.22 7.31 -0.77
CA GLY A 19 2.51 6.90 -2.15
C GLY A 19 3.10 5.49 -2.30
N VAL A 20 2.93 4.62 -1.28
CA VAL A 20 3.47 3.25 -1.23
C VAL A 20 3.08 2.41 -2.46
N TYR A 21 1.87 2.57 -2.98
CA TYR A 21 1.34 1.74 -4.08
C TYR A 21 1.41 2.49 -5.40
N LYS A 22 2.12 1.95 -6.38
CA LYS A 22 2.21 2.49 -7.74
C LYS A 22 1.79 1.44 -8.75
N TRP A 23 1.09 1.85 -9.79
CA TRP A 23 0.70 0.95 -10.87
C TRP A 23 1.75 0.98 -11.98
N ASP A 24 2.31 -0.19 -12.30
CA ASP A 24 3.17 -0.38 -13.46
C ASP A 24 2.29 -0.70 -14.68
N GLU A 25 2.10 0.28 -15.57
CA GLU A 25 1.30 0.10 -16.77
C GLU A 25 1.88 -0.90 -17.77
N ALA A 26 3.21 -1.06 -17.80
CA ALA A 26 3.88 -1.93 -18.76
C ALA A 26 3.75 -3.40 -18.35
N ASN A 27 3.98 -3.67 -17.06
CA ASN A 27 3.99 -5.03 -16.52
C ASN A 27 2.68 -5.44 -15.85
N LYS A 28 1.71 -4.51 -15.76
CA LYS A 28 0.35 -4.74 -15.23
C LYS A 28 0.33 -5.29 -13.80
N TYR A 29 1.14 -4.73 -12.91
CA TYR A 29 1.12 -5.06 -11.47
C TYR A 29 1.28 -3.82 -10.59
N ILE A 30 1.00 -3.99 -9.29
CA ILE A 30 1.22 -2.95 -8.29
C ILE A 30 2.63 -3.09 -7.71
N ILE A 31 3.45 -2.06 -7.89
CA ILE A 31 4.70 -1.88 -7.17
C ILE A 31 4.38 -1.42 -5.75
N VAL A 32 5.03 -2.02 -4.76
CA VAL A 32 4.82 -1.73 -3.33
C VAL A 32 6.11 -1.23 -2.70
N ASN A 33 6.24 0.08 -2.55
CA ASN A 33 7.36 0.76 -1.91
C ASN A 33 7.15 0.81 -0.39
N TYR A 34 7.23 -0.34 0.29
CA TYR A 34 6.92 -0.44 1.73
C TYR A 34 7.83 0.41 2.63
N GLU A 35 9.03 0.76 2.15
CA GLU A 35 9.97 1.68 2.82
C GLU A 35 9.35 3.06 3.08
N GLU A 36 8.39 3.50 2.26
CA GLU A 36 7.69 4.79 2.39
C GLU A 36 6.52 4.73 3.40
N CYS A 37 6.18 3.54 3.92
CA CYS A 37 5.03 3.33 4.78
C CYS A 37 5.22 3.94 6.18
N PHE A 38 4.32 4.84 6.59
CA PHE A 38 4.26 5.39 7.96
C PHE A 38 3.25 4.68 8.88
N GLU A 39 2.89 3.45 8.52
CA GLU A 39 2.20 2.50 9.40
C GLU A 39 0.76 2.87 9.82
N CYS A 40 0.07 3.74 9.06
CA CYS A 40 -1.31 4.13 9.39
C CYS A 40 -2.38 3.05 9.20
N GLY A 41 -2.11 2.00 8.42
CA GLY A 41 -3.08 0.94 8.14
C GLY A 41 -4.26 1.34 7.23
N SER A 42 -4.29 2.53 6.63
CA SER A 42 -5.40 2.92 5.74
C SER A 42 -5.61 1.96 4.57
N CYS A 43 -4.53 1.35 4.08
CA CYS A 43 -4.57 0.41 2.95
C CYS A 43 -5.33 -0.88 3.24
N ARG A 44 -5.19 -1.47 4.42
CA ARG A 44 -5.95 -2.66 4.81
C ARG A 44 -7.44 -2.40 5.00
N ILE A 45 -7.83 -1.15 5.28
CA ILE A 45 -9.23 -0.76 5.48
C ILE A 45 -9.86 -0.34 4.15
N SER A 46 -9.15 0.45 3.35
CA SER A 46 -9.72 1.15 2.20
C SER A 46 -9.63 0.35 0.89
N CYS A 47 -8.92 -0.78 0.88
CA CYS A 47 -8.92 -1.65 -0.30
C CYS A 47 -10.25 -2.42 -0.39
N PRO A 48 -11.08 -2.20 -1.43
CA PRO A 48 -12.40 -2.82 -1.54
C PRO A 48 -12.34 -4.34 -1.71
N PHE A 49 -11.19 -4.87 -2.11
CA PHE A 49 -10.98 -6.31 -2.31
C PHE A 49 -10.32 -6.99 -1.11
N GLY A 50 -9.93 -6.24 -0.07
CA GLY A 50 -9.28 -6.80 1.12
C GLY A 50 -7.99 -7.56 0.85
N ASN A 51 -7.34 -7.34 -0.30
CA ASN A 51 -6.21 -8.13 -0.79
C ASN A 51 -4.84 -7.50 -0.46
N ILE A 52 -4.75 -6.73 0.62
CA ILE A 52 -3.51 -6.13 1.13
C ILE A 52 -3.21 -6.76 2.49
N ASP A 53 -2.21 -7.65 2.55
CA ASP A 53 -1.69 -8.19 3.81
C ASP A 53 -0.72 -7.16 4.43
N TRP A 54 -1.24 -6.31 5.29
CA TRP A 54 -0.47 -5.29 5.99
C TRP A 54 -0.12 -5.76 7.40
N LYS A 55 1.17 -5.66 7.75
CA LYS A 55 1.72 -6.00 9.07
C LYS A 55 2.69 -4.91 9.51
N TYR A 56 2.80 -4.71 10.82
CA TYR A 56 3.84 -3.86 11.38
C TYR A 56 5.24 -4.38 11.01
N PRO A 57 6.21 -3.48 10.78
CA PRO A 57 7.61 -3.86 10.67
C PRO A 57 8.12 -4.56 11.93
N ARG A 58 9.28 -5.21 11.83
CA ARG A 58 9.97 -5.72 13.02
C ARG A 58 10.35 -4.56 13.94
N GLY A 59 10.42 -4.83 15.25
CA GLY A 59 10.86 -3.82 16.22
C GLY A 59 12.20 -3.19 15.84
N GLY A 60 12.27 -1.86 15.91
CA GLY A 60 13.44 -1.07 15.50
C GLY A 60 13.45 -0.63 14.02
N PHE A 61 12.46 -1.06 13.23
CA PHE A 61 12.28 -0.64 11.83
C PHE A 61 11.01 0.18 11.67
N GLY A 62 10.82 0.74 10.47
CA GLY A 62 9.62 1.49 10.12
C GLY A 62 9.74 2.97 10.40
N VAL A 63 8.60 3.63 10.60
CA VAL A 63 8.56 5.08 10.80
C VAL A 63 9.01 5.47 12.21
N GLN A 64 9.80 6.55 12.31
CA GLN A 64 10.21 7.13 13.58
C GLN A 64 9.73 8.58 13.66
N PHE A 65 8.66 8.82 14.42
CA PHE A 65 8.17 10.17 14.68
C PHE A 65 9.02 10.83 15.77
N ARG A 66 9.58 12.01 15.47
CA ARG A 66 10.39 12.77 16.44
C ARG A 66 9.57 13.72 17.31
N TYR A 67 8.50 14.28 16.76
CA TYR A 67 7.73 15.35 17.41
C TYR A 67 6.21 15.15 17.39
N GLY A 68 5.72 14.03 16.85
CA GLY A 68 4.28 13.78 16.69
C GLY A 68 3.64 14.78 15.73
#